data_AF-A0A2H6HDJ9-F1
#
_entry.id   AF-A0A2H6HDJ9-F1
#
_cell.length_a   1.000
_cell.length_b   1.000
_cell.length_c   1.000
_cell.angle_alpha   90.00
_cell.angle_beta   90.00
_cell.angle_gamma   90.00
#
_symmetry.space_group_name_H-M   'P 1'
#
loop_
_entity.id
_entity.type
_entity.pdbx_description
1 polymer ?
#
loop_
_entity_poly.entity_id
_entity_poly.type
_entity_poly.pdbx_seq_one_letter_code
_entity_poly.pdbx_strand_id
1 'polypeptide(L)'
;MDTIDLTLVEEHVEEEAPSPGRQRRGWTRSPFLAFGLVVILAGTLSGVIPFRDILARNRQVEITQEQLDAVRAENALLEQQIAALGSTTGIERLAREQFGLVFEGEVSYVVETTAVEPAAVVPPLSVDDSSPWYAKVWNYLTGRDLVPDEQP
;
A
#
# COMPACT_ATOMS: atom_id res chain seq x y z
N MET A 1 -81.44 15.86 32.09
CA MET A 1 -81.28 15.51 33.52
C MET A 1 -79.84 15.83 33.85
N ASP A 2 -79.48 17.12 33.84
CA ASP A 2 -79.74 18.07 34.93
C ASP A 2 -79.02 17.55 36.18
N THR A 3 -77.90 18.13 36.61
CA THR A 3 -77.93 19.38 37.38
C THR A 3 -76.56 20.05 37.28
N ILE A 4 -76.57 21.30 36.86
CA ILE A 4 -75.50 22.26 37.12
C ILE A 4 -75.67 22.69 38.58
N ASP A 5 -74.62 22.61 39.39
CA ASP A 5 -74.56 23.39 40.62
C ASP A 5 -73.49 24.47 40.48
N LEU A 6 -73.97 25.69 40.61
CA LEU A 6 -73.30 26.97 40.45
C LEU A 6 -73.08 27.51 41.87
N THR A 7 -71.86 27.38 42.36
CA THR A 7 -71.29 28.27 43.38
C THR A 7 -69.99 28.79 42.75
N LEU A 8 -69.93 29.97 42.10
CA LEU A 8 -70.25 31.32 42.57
C LEU A 8 -69.58 31.49 43.94
N VAL A 9 -68.30 31.84 44.01
CA VAL A 9 -67.69 33.18 43.91
C VAL A 9 -66.18 32.88 43.88
N GLU A 10 -65.38 33.34 42.91
CA GLU A 10 -64.73 34.64 43.01
C GLU A 10 -64.26 35.08 41.61
N GLU A 11 -64.83 36.19 41.19
CA GLU A 11 -64.30 37.09 40.18
C GLU A 11 -62.90 37.54 40.60
N HIS A 12 -61.89 37.32 39.76
CA HIS A 12 -60.88 38.35 39.51
C HIS A 12 -60.44 38.26 38.04
N VAL A 13 -60.81 39.33 37.35
CA VAL A 13 -60.41 39.74 36.02
C VAL A 13 -58.90 39.97 36.00
N GLU A 14 -58.20 39.38 35.03
CA GLU A 14 -57.37 40.17 34.11
C GLU A 14 -56.92 39.32 32.91
N GLU A 15 -57.40 39.76 31.76
CA GLU A 15 -56.95 39.40 30.44
C GLU A 15 -55.61 40.11 30.19
N GLU A 16 -54.50 39.38 30.17
CA GLU A 16 -53.27 39.85 29.52
C GLU A 16 -52.81 38.81 28.49
N ALA A 17 -52.99 39.16 27.23
CA ALA A 17 -52.56 38.42 26.06
C ALA A 17 -51.02 38.23 26.04
N PRO A 18 -50.53 37.18 25.36
CA PRO A 18 -49.15 36.71 25.50
C PRO A 18 -48.16 37.68 24.89
N SER A 19 -47.29 38.26 25.70
CA SER A 19 -46.04 38.84 25.22
C SER A 19 -44.99 37.72 25.09
N PRO A 20 -44.55 37.35 23.87
CA PRO A 20 -43.33 36.58 23.71
C PRO A 20 -42.16 37.48 24.09
N GLY A 21 -41.84 37.46 25.39
CA GLY A 21 -40.66 38.06 25.96
C GLY A 21 -39.44 37.53 25.23
N ARG A 22 -38.95 38.36 24.30
CA ARG A 22 -37.80 38.20 23.44
C ARG A 22 -36.66 37.53 24.22
N GLN A 23 -36.45 36.23 24.00
CA GLN A 23 -35.26 35.53 24.47
C GLN A 23 -34.06 36.18 23.80
N ARG A 24 -33.48 37.20 24.46
CA ARG A 24 -32.08 37.55 24.28
C ARG A 24 -31.29 36.41 24.90
N ARG A 25 -31.30 35.27 24.21
CA ARG A 25 -30.39 34.16 24.43
C ARG A 25 -29.03 34.74 24.16
N GLY A 26 -28.41 35.23 25.22
CA GLY A 26 -27.07 35.76 25.19
C GLY A 26 -26.24 34.77 24.39
N TRP A 27 -25.73 35.24 23.26
CA TRP A 27 -24.61 34.65 22.56
C TRP A 27 -23.36 34.81 23.43
N THR A 28 -23.49 34.55 24.73
CA THR A 28 -22.42 34.47 25.69
C THR A 28 -21.83 33.10 25.46
N ARG A 29 -20.93 33.04 24.49
CA ARG A 29 -19.72 32.19 24.47
C ARG A 29 -19.91 30.96 25.34
N SER A 30 -20.80 30.04 24.92
CA SER A 30 -20.98 28.81 25.67
C SER A 30 -19.62 28.11 25.64
N PRO A 31 -18.93 27.95 26.78
CA PRO A 31 -17.61 27.34 26.80
C PRO A 31 -17.68 25.92 26.23
N PHE A 32 -18.85 25.28 26.30
CA PHE A 32 -19.14 24.00 25.67
C PHE A 32 -19.13 24.04 24.14
N LEU A 33 -19.56 25.16 23.53
CA LEU A 33 -19.53 25.32 22.07
C LEU A 33 -18.09 25.54 21.58
N ALA A 34 -17.33 26.37 22.30
CA ALA A 34 -15.91 26.59 22.03
C ALA A 34 -15.10 25.30 22.25
N PHE A 35 -15.38 24.56 23.33
CA PHE A 35 -14.76 23.27 23.62
C PHE A 35 -15.09 22.25 22.54
N GLY A 36 -16.35 22.14 22.10
CA GLY A 36 -16.74 21.27 20.99
C GLY A 36 -16.00 21.59 19.69
N LEU A 37 -15.85 22.88 19.36
CA LEU A 37 -15.09 23.32 18.19
C LEU A 37 -13.60 22.95 18.31
N VAL A 38 -12.99 23.14 19.49
CA VAL A 38 -11.58 22.79 19.74
C VAL A 38 -11.38 21.28 19.67
N VAL A 39 -12.30 20.47 20.18
CA VAL A 39 -12.23 19.00 20.09
C VAL A 39 -12.35 18.54 18.63
N ILE A 40 -13.26 19.14 17.85
CA ILE A 40 -13.40 18.85 16.41
C ILE A 40 -12.14 19.27 15.64
N LEU A 41 -11.62 20.47 15.90
CA LEU A 41 -10.41 20.98 15.25
C LEU A 41 -9.18 20.15 15.62
N ALA A 42 -9.03 19.80 16.90
CA ALA A 42 -7.96 18.92 17.37
C ALA A 42 -8.08 17.51 16.77
N GLY A 43 -9.29 16.95 16.68
CA GLY A 43 -9.52 15.67 16.00
C GLY A 43 -9.19 15.72 14.51
N THR A 44 -9.46 16.86 13.86
CA THR A 44 -9.16 17.09 12.44
C THR A 44 -7.64 17.25 12.22
N LEU A 45 -6.95 18.03 13.05
CA LEU A 45 -5.49 18.18 12.99
C LEU A 45 -4.76 16.90 13.38
N SER A 46 -5.31 16.14 14.32
CA SER A 46 -4.73 14.88 14.80
C SER A 46 -4.91 13.72 13.80
N GLY A 47 -5.67 13.91 12.72
CA GLY A 47 -5.93 12.87 11.72
C GLY A 47 -6.81 11.71 12.21
N VAL A 48 -7.58 11.92 13.29
CA VAL A 48 -8.29 10.85 14.02
C VAL A 48 -9.66 10.51 13.43
N ILE A 49 -10.21 11.30 12.51
CA ILE A 49 -11.46 10.93 11.83
C ILE A 49 -11.15 10.27 10.48
N PRO A 50 -11.34 8.95 10.35
CA PRO A 50 -11.00 8.23 9.14
C PRO A 50 -12.14 8.35 8.11
N PHE A 51 -12.43 9.57 7.64
CA PHE A 51 -13.36 9.76 6.51
C PHE A 51 -12.86 9.07 5.23
N ARG A 52 -11.55 8.75 5.16
CA ARG A 52 -10.92 8.11 4.00
C ARG A 52 -11.00 6.58 4.02
N ASP A 53 -11.23 5.95 5.17
CA ASP A 53 -11.13 4.48 5.30
C ASP A 53 -12.40 3.73 4.92
N ILE A 54 -13.54 4.42 4.79
CA ILE A 54 -14.82 3.76 4.47
C ILE A 54 -14.94 3.50 2.95
N LEU A 55 -14.25 4.29 2.12
CA LEU A 55 -14.21 4.11 0.65
C LEU A 55 -13.01 3.27 0.16
N ALA A 56 -12.03 3.00 1.02
CA ALA A 56 -10.82 2.25 0.67
C ALA A 56 -10.92 0.73 0.88
N ARG A 57 -12.00 0.23 1.50
CA ARG A 57 -12.11 -1.19 1.88
C ARG A 57 -12.18 -2.15 0.69
N ASN A 58 -12.74 -1.73 -0.45
CA ASN A 58 -12.82 -2.62 -1.63
C ASN A 58 -11.53 -2.64 -2.45
N ARG A 59 -10.78 -1.53 -2.52
CA ARG A 59 -9.50 -1.48 -3.27
C ARG A 59 -8.37 -2.20 -2.55
N GLN A 60 -8.37 -2.20 -1.23
CA GLN A 60 -7.36 -2.92 -0.46
C GLN A 60 -7.51 -4.44 -0.63
N VAL A 61 -8.74 -4.95 -0.74
CA VAL A 61 -9.01 -6.38 -1.01
C VAL A 61 -8.56 -6.76 -2.41
N GLU A 62 -8.82 -5.92 -3.42
CA GLU A 62 -8.45 -6.18 -4.81
C GLU A 62 -6.92 -6.28 -4.98
N ILE A 63 -6.16 -5.31 -4.46
CA ILE A 63 -4.69 -5.32 -4.54
C ILE A 63 -4.09 -6.52 -3.76
N THR A 64 -4.65 -6.86 -2.60
CA THR A 64 -4.18 -8.03 -1.84
C THR A 64 -4.50 -9.34 -2.55
N GLN A 65 -5.65 -9.44 -3.23
CA GLN A 65 -6.03 -10.62 -3.99
C GLN A 65 -5.13 -10.82 -5.22
N GLU A 66 -4.85 -9.74 -5.97
CA GLU A 66 -3.92 -9.78 -7.11
C GLU A 66 -2.52 -10.26 -6.72
N GLN A 67 -1.98 -9.76 -5.61
CA GLN A 67 -0.66 -10.19 -5.11
C GLN A 67 -0.66 -11.67 -4.73
N LEU A 68 -1.73 -12.13 -4.10
CA LEU A 68 -1.85 -13.52 -3.66
C LEU A 68 -2.05 -14.48 -4.85
N ASP A 69 -2.75 -14.06 -5.90
CA ASP A 69 -2.88 -14.85 -7.12
C ASP A 69 -1.57 -14.87 -7.91
N ALA A 70 -0.81 -13.77 -7.96
CA ALA A 70 0.52 -13.73 -8.55
C ALA A 70 1.50 -14.70 -7.85
N VAL A 71 1.56 -14.67 -6.51
CA VAL A 71 2.42 -15.57 -5.72
C VAL A 71 2.00 -17.03 -5.85
N ARG A 72 0.70 -17.32 -5.97
CA ARG A 72 0.22 -18.69 -6.22
C ARG A 72 0.61 -19.19 -7.61
N ALA A 73 0.52 -18.34 -8.63
CA ALA A 73 0.93 -18.69 -9.98
C ALA A 73 2.44 -18.98 -10.05
N GLU A 74 3.26 -18.18 -9.37
CA GLU A 74 4.70 -18.40 -9.28
C GLU A 74 5.02 -19.71 -8.55
N ASN A 75 4.39 -19.97 -7.40
CA ASN A 75 4.56 -21.24 -6.70
C ASN A 75 4.20 -22.44 -7.57
N ALA A 76 3.07 -22.40 -8.29
CA ALA A 76 2.67 -23.50 -9.17
C ALA A 76 3.68 -23.74 -10.31
N LEU A 77 4.28 -22.68 -10.85
CA LEU A 77 5.32 -22.77 -11.87
C LEU A 77 6.59 -23.39 -11.28
N LEU A 78 7.03 -22.94 -10.09
CA LEU A 78 8.19 -23.50 -9.40
C LEU A 78 7.99 -24.98 -9.06
N GLU A 79 6.81 -25.36 -8.57
CA GLU A 79 6.48 -26.77 -8.30
C GLU A 79 6.58 -27.63 -9.55
N GLN A 80 6.10 -27.14 -10.70
CA GLN A 80 6.25 -27.84 -11.98
C GLN A 80 7.72 -27.99 -12.38
N GLN A 81 8.53 -26.94 -12.22
CA GLN A 81 9.97 -27.02 -12.50
C GLN A 81 10.67 -28.03 -11.59
N ILE A 82 10.37 -28.01 -10.29
CA ILE A 82 10.92 -28.97 -9.33
C ILE A 82 10.54 -30.39 -9.72
N ALA A 83 9.27 -30.65 -10.07
CA ALA A 83 8.82 -31.96 -10.51
C ALA A 83 9.53 -32.40 -11.81
N ALA A 84 9.71 -31.48 -12.77
CA ALA A 84 10.41 -31.77 -14.01
C ALA A 84 11.90 -32.08 -13.78
N LEU A 85 12.58 -31.32 -12.91
CA LEU A 85 13.98 -31.52 -12.57
C LEU A 85 14.20 -32.79 -11.73
N GLY A 86 13.28 -33.09 -10.80
CA GLY A 86 13.32 -34.29 -9.97
C GLY A 86 12.87 -35.58 -10.68
N SER A 87 12.32 -35.47 -11.89
CA SER A 87 12.01 -36.63 -12.72
C SER A 87 13.28 -37.40 -13.10
N THR A 88 13.20 -38.71 -13.34
CA THR A 88 14.36 -39.53 -13.77
C THR A 88 15.05 -38.92 -14.98
N THR A 89 14.29 -38.49 -15.99
CA THR A 89 14.80 -37.82 -17.19
C THR A 89 15.47 -36.48 -16.89
N GLY A 90 14.95 -35.74 -15.91
CA GLY A 90 15.52 -34.46 -15.47
C GLY A 90 16.86 -34.65 -14.78
N ILE A 91 16.93 -35.62 -13.87
CA ILE A 91 18.16 -36.01 -13.16
C ILE A 91 19.21 -36.52 -14.16
N GLU A 92 18.81 -37.38 -15.09
CA GLU A 92 19.71 -37.96 -16.10
C GLU A 92 20.29 -36.87 -17.03
N ARG A 93 19.46 -35.91 -17.45
CA ARG A 93 19.92 -34.74 -18.22
C ARG A 93 20.93 -33.91 -17.41
N LEU A 94 20.60 -33.58 -16.15
CA LEU A 94 21.49 -32.79 -15.29
C LEU A 94 22.81 -33.52 -15.01
N ALA A 95 22.76 -34.84 -14.81
CA ALA A 95 23.92 -35.70 -14.63
C ALA A 95 24.86 -35.66 -15.84
N ARG A 96 24.31 -35.66 -17.06
CA ARG A 96 25.11 -35.51 -18.30
C ARG A 96 25.65 -34.10 -18.48
N GLU A 97 24.81 -33.08 -18.32
CA GLU A 97 25.16 -31.68 -18.59
C GLU A 97 26.18 -31.12 -17.59
N GLN A 98 25.97 -31.35 -16.29
CA GLN A 98 26.77 -30.73 -15.23
C GLN A 98 27.91 -31.61 -14.75
N PHE A 99 27.76 -32.94 -14.83
CA PHE A 99 28.71 -33.89 -14.27
C PHE A 99 29.35 -34.81 -15.33
N GLY A 100 28.92 -34.75 -16.59
CA GLY A 100 29.44 -35.60 -17.66
C GLY A 100 29.22 -37.10 -17.42
N LEU A 101 28.26 -37.47 -16.57
CA LEU A 101 27.98 -38.86 -16.21
C LEU A 101 27.30 -39.57 -17.39
N VAL A 102 27.69 -40.81 -17.65
CA VAL A 102 27.14 -41.66 -18.71
C VAL A 102 26.80 -43.04 -18.16
N PHE A 103 25.94 -43.80 -18.85
CA PHE A 103 25.62 -45.16 -18.41
C PHE A 103 26.78 -46.13 -18.67
N GLU A 104 26.72 -47.29 -18.01
CA GLU A 104 27.70 -48.36 -18.25
C GLU A 104 27.70 -48.77 -19.73
N GLY A 105 28.87 -48.71 -20.37
CA GLY A 105 29.04 -48.99 -21.80
C GLY A 105 28.95 -47.78 -22.72
N GLU A 106 28.63 -46.58 -22.21
CA GLU A 106 28.67 -45.32 -22.97
C GLU A 106 30.03 -44.62 -22.82
N VAL A 107 30.40 -43.79 -23.81
CA VAL A 107 31.66 -43.01 -23.81
C VAL A 107 31.34 -41.52 -23.88
N SER A 108 31.86 -40.74 -22.94
CA SER A 108 31.72 -39.28 -22.91
C SER A 108 32.83 -38.62 -23.76
N TYR A 109 32.43 -37.68 -24.63
CA TYR A 109 33.35 -36.89 -25.44
C TYR A 109 33.34 -35.44 -24.97
N VAL A 110 34.51 -34.88 -24.65
CA VAL A 110 34.69 -33.47 -24.33
C VAL A 110 35.33 -32.79 -25.53
N VAL A 111 34.69 -31.73 -26.03
CA VAL A 111 35.24 -30.93 -27.13
C VAL A 111 36.24 -29.94 -26.53
N GLU A 112 37.53 -30.16 -26.78
CA GLU A 112 38.55 -29.15 -26.53
C GLU A 112 38.41 -28.04 -27.59
N THR A 113 37.68 -26.98 -27.25
CA THR A 113 37.82 -25.75 -28.03
C THR A 113 39.21 -25.19 -27.72
N THR A 114 40.07 -25.09 -28.74
CA THR A 114 41.28 -24.26 -28.65
C THR A 114 40.82 -22.91 -28.12
N ALA A 115 41.33 -22.53 -26.95
CA ALA A 115 41.00 -21.28 -26.31
C ALA A 115 41.35 -20.16 -27.29
N VAL A 116 40.33 -19.57 -27.91
CA VAL A 116 40.47 -18.24 -28.48
C VAL A 116 40.77 -17.37 -27.26
N GLU A 117 42.00 -16.90 -27.17
CA GLU A 117 42.44 -15.97 -26.14
C GLU A 117 41.35 -14.89 -26.02
N PRO A 118 40.68 -14.77 -24.87
CA PRO A 118 39.57 -13.85 -24.73
C PRO A 118 40.08 -12.47 -25.12
N ALA A 119 39.53 -11.92 -26.20
CA ALA A 119 39.82 -10.56 -26.63
C ALA A 119 39.78 -9.69 -25.38
N ALA A 120 40.90 -9.00 -25.10
CA ALA A 120 41.13 -8.27 -23.86
C ALA A 120 39.83 -7.57 -23.45
N VAL A 121 39.26 -8.03 -22.34
CA VAL A 121 38.09 -7.42 -21.74
C VAL A 121 38.49 -5.98 -21.49
N VAL A 122 37.96 -5.06 -22.29
CA VAL A 122 38.11 -3.63 -22.06
C VAL A 122 37.67 -3.43 -20.62
N PRO A 123 38.52 -2.89 -19.73
CA PRO A 123 38.15 -2.72 -18.34
C PRO A 123 36.82 -1.95 -18.30
N PRO A 124 35.85 -2.39 -17.47
CA PRO A 124 34.61 -1.64 -17.34
C PRO A 124 34.97 -0.19 -17.02
N LEU A 125 34.32 0.73 -17.72
CA LEU A 125 34.47 2.17 -17.51
C LEU A 125 34.50 2.41 -15.99
N SER A 126 35.59 2.98 -15.50
CA SER A 126 35.78 3.22 -14.07
C SER A 126 34.63 4.08 -13.57
N VAL A 127 33.77 3.49 -12.72
CA VAL A 127 32.69 4.21 -12.05
C VAL A 127 33.33 5.29 -11.20
N ASP A 128 32.97 6.54 -11.45
CA ASP A 128 33.44 7.66 -10.64
C ASP A 128 32.93 7.53 -9.21
N ASP A 129 33.79 7.02 -8.32
CA ASP A 129 33.46 6.77 -6.92
C ASP A 129 33.40 8.07 -6.08
N SER A 130 33.71 9.22 -6.68
CA SER A 130 33.74 10.52 -5.98
C SER A 130 32.36 11.11 -5.67
N SER A 131 31.28 10.52 -6.20
CA SER A 131 29.92 10.98 -5.91
C SER A 131 29.47 10.66 -4.47
N PRO A 132 28.94 11.65 -3.72
CA PRO A 132 28.32 11.40 -2.42
C PRO A 132 27.22 10.32 -2.53
N TRP A 133 27.10 9.46 -1.51
CA TRP A 133 26.19 8.30 -1.54
C TRP A 133 24.73 8.65 -1.90
N TYR A 134 24.25 9.83 -1.49
CA TYR A 134 22.91 10.31 -1.81
C TYR A 134 22.73 10.58 -3.32
N ALA A 135 23.76 11.10 -3.99
CA ALA A 135 23.71 11.36 -5.42
C ALA A 135 23.59 10.08 -6.24
N LYS A 136 24.27 9.00 -5.82
CA LYS A 136 24.17 7.66 -6.43
C LYS A 136 22.73 7.13 -6.36
N VAL A 137 22.10 7.23 -5.20
CA VAL A 137 20.70 6.80 -5.00
C VAL A 137 19.73 7.67 -5.82
N TRP A 138 19.95 8.99 -5.84
CA TRP A 138 19.10 9.90 -6.61
C TRP A 138 19.21 9.64 -8.12
N ASN A 139 20.42 9.43 -8.64
CA ASN A 139 20.66 9.12 -10.05
C ASN A 139 20.09 7.75 -10.44
N TYR A 140 20.13 6.76 -9.54
CA TYR A 140 19.51 5.45 -9.78
C TYR A 140 17.98 5.56 -9.87
N LEU A 141 17.34 6.26 -8.93
CA LEU A 141 15.88 6.45 -8.93
C LEU A 141 15.37 7.26 -10.12
N THR A 142 16.16 8.24 -10.56
CA THR A 142 15.82 9.08 -11.72
C THR A 142 16.30 8.50 -13.04
N GLY A 143 16.99 7.35 -13.03
CA GLY A 143 17.55 6.71 -14.22
C GLY A 143 18.68 7.49 -14.89
N ARG A 144 19.22 8.51 -14.23
CA ARG A 144 20.31 9.37 -14.77
C ARG A 144 21.61 8.58 -14.97
N ASP A 145 21.79 7.49 -14.22
CA ASP A 145 22.94 6.58 -14.33
C ASP A 145 22.91 5.68 -15.59
N LEU A 146 21.77 5.62 -16.28
CA LEU A 146 21.60 4.78 -17.47
C LEU A 146 21.94 5.51 -18.78
N VAL A 147 22.18 6.82 -18.71
CA VAL A 147 22.62 7.63 -19.85
C VAL A 147 24.11 7.91 -19.64
N PRO A 148 25.00 7.28 -20.43
CA PRO A 148 26.40 7.67 -20.44
C PRO A 148 26.47 9.16 -20.73
N ASP A 149 27.14 9.94 -19.88
CA ASP A 149 27.48 11.31 -20.20
C ASP A 149 28.44 11.24 -21.42
N GLU A 150 27.87 11.25 -22.64
CA GLU A 150 28.61 11.34 -23.88
C GLU A 150 29.41 12.64 -23.84
N GLN A 151 30.71 12.53 -23.62
CA GLN A 151 31.63 13.67 -23.61
C GLN A 151 31.70 14.28 -25.02
N PRO A 152 31.74 15.62 -25.17
CA PRO A 152 31.99 16.28 -26.44
C PRO A 152 33.42 16.10 -26.96
#